data_AF-A0A350XZB8-F1
#
_entry.id   AF-A0A350XZB8-F1
#
_cell.length_a   1.000
_cell.length_b   1.000
_cell.length_c   1.000
_cell.angle_alpha   90.00
_cell.angle_beta   90.00
_cell.angle_gamma   90.00
#
_symmetry.space_group_name_H-M   'P 1'
#
loop_
_entity.id
_entity.type
_entity.pdbx_description
1 polymer ?
#
loop_
_entity_poly.entity_id
_entity_poly.type
_entity_poly.pdbx_seq_one_letter_code
_entity_poly.pdbx_strand_id
1 'polypeptide(L)'
;MPAMLIAYAGIVLLLIVGALAVLTKKTVLPQWMFACHTIIFQIIFVLIPDIRQALGAGISTWDFVLSQGSGNAALCIWMISNAVWAGRQIKRIKGEMN
;
A
#
# COMPACT_ATOMS: atom_id res chain seq x y z
N MET A 1 21.94 10.72 9.26
CA MET A 1 20.97 11.67 8.67
C MET A 1 19.75 11.80 9.60
N PRO A 2 19.77 12.71 10.60
CA PRO A 2 18.72 12.80 11.63
C PRO A 2 17.40 13.41 11.12
N ALA A 3 17.45 14.30 10.11
CA ALA A 3 16.27 14.95 9.54
C ALA A 3 15.35 13.99 8.76
N MET A 4 15.91 12.92 8.18
CA MET A 4 15.16 11.88 7.46
C MET A 4 14.25 11.07 8.39
N LEU A 5 14.58 11.00 9.67
CA LEU A 5 13.83 10.20 10.66
C LEU A 5 12.43 10.75 10.89
N ILE A 6 12.28 12.08 10.88
CA ILE A 6 10.98 12.77 11.01
C ILE A 6 10.09 12.48 9.80
N ALA A 7 10.65 12.55 8.58
CA ALA A 7 9.92 12.25 7.35
C ALA A 7 9.48 10.78 7.29
N TYR A 8 10.37 9.84 7.63
CA TYR A 8 10.05 8.42 7.70
C TYR A 8 8.98 8.11 8.75
N ALA A 9 9.08 8.72 9.94
CA ALA A 9 8.06 8.58 10.97
C ALA A 9 6.68 9.07 10.49
N GLY A 10 6.64 10.20 9.78
CA GLY A 10 5.41 10.72 9.18
C GLY A 10 4.79 9.78 8.15
N ILE A 11 5.60 9.19 7.27
CA ILE A 11 5.13 8.23 6.26
C ILE A 11 4.57 6.96 6.90
N VAL A 12 5.27 6.41 7.89
CA VAL A 12 4.81 5.23 8.64
C VAL A 12 3.50 5.53 9.37
N LEU A 13 3.40 6.70 10.01
CA LEU A 13 2.17 7.13 10.67
C LEU A 13 1.00 7.23 9.68
N LEU A 14 1.20 7.88 8.53
CA LEU A 14 0.16 8.01 7.50
C LEU A 14 -0.29 6.67 6.95
N LEU A 15 0.64 5.74 6.73
CA LEU A 15 0.33 4.38 6.33
C LEU A 15 -0.54 3.68 7.40
N ILE A 16 -0.11 3.68 8.66
CA ILE A 16 -0.83 3.02 9.76
C ILE A 16 -2.22 3.63 9.97
N VAL A 17 -2.31 4.97 9.96
CA VAL A 17 -3.60 5.68 10.11
C VAL A 17 -4.53 5.37 8.94
N GLY A 18 -4.01 5.34 7.71
CA GLY A 18 -4.78 4.94 6.53
C GLY A 18 -5.30 3.51 6.62
N ALA A 19 -4.47 2.58 7.08
CA ALA A 19 -4.84 1.20 7.35
C ALA A 19 -5.97 1.08 8.40
N LEU A 20 -5.81 1.76 9.53
CA LEU A 20 -6.79 1.77 10.62
C LEU A 20 -8.10 2.43 10.18
N ALA A 21 -8.04 3.48 9.36
CA ALA A 21 -9.24 4.15 8.82
C ALA A 21 -10.08 3.21 7.94
N VAL A 22 -9.44 2.37 7.13
CA VAL A 22 -10.11 1.33 6.32
C VAL A 22 -10.68 0.23 7.22
N LEU A 23 -9.95 -0.21 8.25
CA LEU A 23 -10.41 -1.25 9.19
C LEU A 23 -11.64 -0.81 10.00
N THR A 24 -11.62 0.43 10.49
CA THR A 24 -12.65 1.00 11.37
C THR A 24 -13.93 1.42 10.63
N LYS A 25 -14.06 1.13 9.32
CA LYS A 25 -15.18 1.57 8.45
C LYS A 25 -15.38 3.10 8.44
N LYS A 26 -14.38 3.87 8.87
CA LYS A 26 -14.43 5.34 8.88
C LYS A 26 -14.20 5.93 7.48
N THR A 27 -13.84 5.09 6.51
CA THR A 27 -13.73 5.45 5.09
C THR A 27 -14.96 4.98 4.31
N VAL A 28 -15.29 5.67 3.22
CA VAL A 28 -16.34 5.28 2.25
C VAL A 28 -16.07 3.90 1.61
N LEU A 29 -14.86 3.37 1.79
CA LEU A 29 -14.38 2.12 1.20
C LEU A 29 -14.68 0.89 2.07
N PRO A 30 -15.01 -0.25 1.44
CA PRO A 30 -15.30 -1.49 2.14
C PRO A 30 -14.05 -2.08 2.81
N GLN A 31 -14.23 -2.74 3.95
CA GLN A 31 -13.16 -3.33 4.76
C GLN A 31 -12.32 -4.36 4.00
N TRP A 32 -12.93 -5.05 3.03
CA TRP A 32 -12.24 -5.99 2.14
C TRP A 32 -11.16 -5.34 1.28
N MET A 33 -11.22 -4.03 1.06
CA MET A 33 -10.19 -3.31 0.31
C MET A 33 -8.88 -3.17 1.08
N PHE A 34 -8.88 -3.48 2.38
CA PHE A 34 -7.66 -3.57 3.18
C PHE A 34 -6.66 -4.59 2.62
N ALA A 35 -7.14 -5.68 1.99
CA ALA A 35 -6.28 -6.68 1.34
C ALA A 35 -5.45 -6.10 0.18
N CYS A 36 -5.92 -5.01 -0.45
CA CYS A 36 -5.20 -4.29 -1.50
C CYS A 36 -4.45 -3.06 -0.97
N HIS A 37 -4.30 -2.90 0.34
CA HIS A 37 -3.72 -1.70 0.94
C HIS A 37 -2.20 -1.63 0.75
N THR A 38 -1.70 -0.40 0.63
CA THR A 38 -0.28 -0.09 0.41
C THR A 38 0.66 -0.75 1.42
N ILE A 39 0.23 -0.87 2.68
CA ILE A 39 1.02 -1.53 3.75
C ILE A 39 1.33 -2.99 3.45
N ILE A 40 0.38 -3.76 2.92
CA ILE A 40 0.57 -5.20 2.71
C ILE A 40 1.66 -5.42 1.66
N PHE A 41 1.56 -4.71 0.55
CA PHE A 41 2.58 -4.76 -0.49
C PHE A 41 3.92 -4.19 -0.01
N GLN A 42 3.94 -3.13 0.80
CA GLN A 42 5.20 -2.65 1.39
C GLN A 42 5.88 -3.68 2.26
N ILE A 43 5.14 -4.37 3.14
CA ILE A 43 5.73 -5.39 4.01
C ILE A 43 6.27 -6.54 3.16
N ILE A 44 5.52 -6.99 2.15
CA ILE A 44 5.97 -8.07 1.25
C ILE A 44 7.26 -7.69 0.52
N PHE A 45 7.30 -6.51 -0.10
CA PHE A 45 8.46 -6.08 -0.89
C PHE A 45 9.68 -5.69 -0.06
N VAL A 46 9.49 -5.27 1.19
CA VAL A 46 10.59 -5.05 2.14
C VAL A 46 11.14 -6.38 2.68
N LEU A 47 10.29 -7.39 2.88
CA LEU A 47 10.75 -8.70 3.37
C LEU A 47 11.62 -9.45 2.36
N ILE A 48 11.40 -9.30 1.05
CA ILE A 48 12.18 -10.00 0.02
C ILE A 48 13.69 -9.73 0.12
N PRO A 49 14.17 -8.46 0.13
CA PRO A 49 15.59 -8.16 0.26
C PRO A 49 16.14 -8.49 1.66
N ASP A 50 15.32 -8.47 2.71
CA ASP A 50 15.73 -8.87 4.07
C ASP A 50 15.95 -10.38 4.19
N ILE A 51 15.04 -11.20 3.64
CA ILE A 51 15.21 -12.67 3.57
C ILE A 51 16.43 -13.02 2.74
N ARG A 52 16.64 -12.33 1.61
CA ARG A 52 17.80 -12.54 0.76
C ARG A 52 19.11 -12.20 1.47
N GLN A 53 19.16 -11.08 2.21
CA GLN A 53 20.31 -10.72 3.03
C GLN A 53 20.54 -11.75 4.16
N ALA A 54 19.47 -12.23 4.81
CA ALA A 54 19.55 -13.27 5.84
C ALA A 54 20.08 -14.62 5.32
N LEU A 55 19.84 -14.92 4.03
CA LEU A 55 20.36 -16.10 3.34
C LEU A 55 21.81 -15.94 2.85
N GLY A 56 22.48 -14.82 3.17
CA GLY A 56 23.88 -14.58 2.82
C GLY A 56 24.12 -14.18 1.37
N ALA A 57 23.07 -13.85 0.61
CA ALA A 57 23.22 -13.35 -0.75
C ALA A 57 23.66 -11.87 -0.73
N GLY A 58 24.65 -11.54 -1.56
CA GLY A 58 25.15 -10.17 -1.69
C GLY A 58 24.06 -9.20 -2.12
N ILE A 59 24.10 -7.98 -1.55
CA ILE A 59 23.19 -6.89 -1.86
C ILE A 59 23.21 -6.64 -3.36
N SER A 60 22.08 -6.87 -4.02
CA SER A 60 21.96 -6.76 -5.48
C SER A 60 21.20 -5.50 -5.87
N THR A 61 21.46 -4.99 -7.07
CA THR A 61 20.70 -3.88 -7.68
C THR A 61 19.19 -4.14 -7.67
N TRP A 62 18.78 -5.40 -7.79
CA TRP A 62 17.38 -5.82 -7.70
C TRP A 62 16.75 -5.57 -6.32
N ASP A 63 17.51 -5.70 -5.24
CA ASP A 63 17.03 -5.48 -3.87
C ASP A 63 16.72 -4.00 -3.66
N PHE A 64 17.51 -3.12 -4.26
CA PHE A 64 17.29 -1.67 -4.25
C PHE A 64 16.08 -1.27 -5.10
N VAL A 65 15.93 -1.85 -6.29
CA VAL A 65 14.77 -1.63 -7.17
C VAL A 65 13.47 -2.11 -6.51
N LEU A 66 13.49 -3.25 -5.84
CA LEU A 66 12.33 -3.78 -5.11
C LEU A 66 12.02 -2.92 -3.88
N SER A 67 13.02 -2.57 -3.08
CA SER A 67 12.84 -1.75 -1.88
C SER A 67 12.32 -0.34 -2.21
N GLN A 68 12.94 0.37 -3.16
CA GLN A 68 12.54 1.74 -3.52
C GLN A 68 11.31 1.80 -4.44
N GLY A 69 11.17 0.83 -5.36
CA GLY A 69 10.06 0.78 -6.31
C GLY A 69 8.75 0.30 -5.72
N SER A 70 8.80 -0.46 -4.61
CA SER A 70 7.62 -1.02 -3.98
C SER A 70 6.59 0.02 -3.54
N GLY A 71 7.04 1.13 -2.96
CA GLY A 71 6.16 2.22 -2.52
C GLY A 71 5.27 2.75 -3.65
N ASN A 72 5.88 2.95 -4.82
CA ASN A 72 5.17 3.44 -6.01
C ASN A 72 4.24 2.36 -6.59
N ALA A 73 4.70 1.10 -6.66
CA ALA A 73 3.89 0.00 -7.14
C ALA A 73 2.66 -0.24 -6.25
N ALA A 74 2.84 -0.20 -4.93
CA ALA A 74 1.77 -0.35 -3.96
C ALA A 74 0.75 0.79 -4.06
N LEU A 75 1.22 2.04 -4.26
CA LEU A 75 0.34 3.18 -4.51
C LEU A 75 -0.46 3.02 -5.82
N CYS A 76 0.18 2.59 -6.91
CA CYS A 76 -0.52 2.33 -8.18
C CYS A 76 -1.60 1.26 -8.02
N ILE A 77 -1.30 0.14 -7.35
CA ILE A 77 -2.26 -0.93 -7.08
C ILE A 77 -3.43 -0.41 -6.23
N TRP A 78 -3.14 0.41 -5.22
CA TRP A 78 -4.15 1.03 -4.39
C TRP A 78 -5.06 1.99 -5.17
N MET A 79 -4.49 2.84 -6.03
CA MET A 79 -5.25 3.78 -6.85
C MET A 79 -6.15 3.06 -7.86
N ILE A 80 -5.65 2.00 -8.52
CA ILE A 80 -6.45 1.17 -9.44
C ILE A 80 -7.60 0.50 -8.69
N SER A 81 -7.34 -0.04 -7.50
CA SER A 81 -8.37 -0.66 -6.67
C SER A 81 -9.49 0.33 -6.28
N ASN A 82 -9.11 1.56 -5.90
CA ASN A 82 -10.05 2.65 -5.64
C ASN A 82 -10.88 3.00 -6.89
N ALA A 83 -10.23 3.15 -8.05
CA ALA A 83 -10.90 3.50 -9.30
C ALA A 83 -11.92 2.43 -9.74
N VAL A 84 -11.56 1.14 -9.63
CA VAL A 84 -12.46 0.02 -9.93
C VAL A 84 -13.66 0.02 -8.98
N TRP A 85 -13.44 0.26 -7.69
CA TRP A 85 -14.53 0.33 -6.71
C TRP A 85 -15.47 1.51 -6.98
N ALA A 86 -14.93 2.70 -7.22
CA ALA A 86 -15.71 3.88 -7.55
C ALA A 86 -16.54 3.67 -8.83
N GLY A 87 -15.96 3.07 -9.87
CA GLY A 87 -16.67 2.73 -11.10
C GLY A 87 -17.82 1.73 -10.87
N ARG A 88 -17.64 0.75 -9.98
CA ARG A 88 -18.73 -0.19 -9.60
C ARG A 88 -19.85 0.50 -8.83
N GLN A 89 -19.53 1.43 -7.93
CA GLN A 89 -20.54 2.21 -7.21
C GLN A 89 -21.38 3.08 -8.14
N ILE A 90 -20.74 3.78 -9.08
CA ILE A 90 -21.44 4.62 -10.07
C ILE A 90 -22.39 3.77 -10.93
N LYS A 91 -21.95 2.59 -11.39
CA LYS A 91 -22.81 1.67 -12.15
C LYS A 91 -24.00 1.18 -11.34
N ARG A 92 -23.80 0.87 -10.05
CA ARG A 92 -24.89 0.45 -9.15
C ARG A 92 -25.94 1.55 -8.98
N ILE A 93 -25.52 2.78 -8.68
CA ILE A 93 -26.41 3.94 -8.54
C ILE A 93 -27.19 4.18 -9.83
N LYS A 94 -26.52 4.09 -10.99
CA LYS A 94 -27.18 4.29 -12.29
C LYS A 94 -28.16 3.18 -12.65
N GLY A 95 -27.96 1.96 -12.14
CA GLY A 95 -28.89 0.84 -12.32
C GLY A 95 -30.12 0.91 -11.42
N GLU A 96 -30.02 1.52 -10.24
CA GLU A 96 -31.14 1.74 -9.31
C GLU A 96 -32.06 2.90 -9.73
N MET A 97 -31.61 3.78 -10.63
CA MET A 97 -32.39 4.90 -11.17
C MET A 97 -33.15 4.58 -12.47
N ASN A 98 -33.02 3.36 -13.01
CA ASN A 98 -33.74 2.87 -14.19
C ASN A 98 -34.82 1.87 -13.79
#